data_AF-A0AAU2WS72-F1
#
_entry.id   AF-A0AAU2WS72-F1
#
_cell.length_a   1.000
_cell.length_b   1.000
_cell.length_c   1.000
_cell.angle_alpha   90.00
_cell.angle_beta   90.00
_cell.angle_gamma   90.00
#
_symmetry.space_group_name_H-M   'P 1'
#
loop_
_entity.id
_entity.type
_entity.pdbx_description
1 polymer ?
#
loop_
_entity_poly.entity_id
_entity_poly.type
_entity_poly.pdbx_seq_one_letter_code
_entity_poly.pdbx_strand_id
1 'polypeptide(L)'
;MDAATPATQHKVLVSRCLLGHRVRYDGGVQDRLELLAAWEAEGRVVPVCPEVQGGLPTPRPRAEIPGGQGARVLDGAERVLTHEGADVTGPYLEGARICLELAARHRIRVAVLKARSPSCGNREAYDGTFTGTRVTGEGVAAAALRRAGVRVFNEDELDAAHAALAALDDAVAADGAPASGDACDLGDAAR
;
A
#
# COMPACT_ATOMS: atom_id res chain seq x y z
N MET A 1 -13.02 -15.32 -9.59
CA MET A 1 -13.09 -14.98 -11.03
C MET A 1 -12.14 -13.80 -11.20
N ASP A 2 -10.88 -14.10 -11.49
CA ASP A 2 -9.87 -13.05 -11.70
C ASP A 2 -10.15 -12.41 -13.05
N ALA A 3 -10.72 -11.20 -13.04
CA ALA A 3 -10.66 -10.34 -14.20
C ALA A 3 -9.17 -10.07 -14.45
N ALA A 4 -8.63 -10.63 -15.52
CA ALA A 4 -7.26 -10.39 -15.91
C ALA A 4 -7.10 -8.89 -16.21
N THR A 5 -6.40 -8.18 -15.32
CA THR A 5 -5.94 -6.82 -15.58
C THR A 5 -5.21 -6.82 -16.93
N PRO A 6 -5.52 -5.91 -17.87
CA PRO A 6 -4.77 -5.79 -19.11
C PRO A 6 -3.27 -5.72 -18.82
N ALA A 7 -2.45 -6.40 -19.62
CA ALA A 7 -1.01 -6.57 -19.37
C ALA A 7 -0.20 -5.26 -19.25
N THR A 8 -0.82 -4.12 -19.53
CA THR A 8 -0.23 -2.77 -19.50
C THR A 8 -0.56 -1.95 -18.24
N GLN A 9 -1.42 -2.42 -17.33
CA GLN A 9 -1.82 -1.65 -16.15
C GLN A 9 -1.20 -2.19 -14.86
N HIS A 10 -0.58 -1.30 -14.08
CA HIS A 10 0.04 -1.62 -12.81
C HIS A 10 -1.01 -1.83 -11.70
N LYS A 11 -0.71 -2.81 -10.84
CA LYS A 11 -1.46 -3.08 -9.62
C LYS A 11 -1.02 -2.17 -8.47
N VAL A 12 -1.96 -1.92 -7.55
CA VAL A 12 -1.79 -1.09 -6.36
C VAL A 12 -2.16 -1.87 -5.11
N LEU A 13 -1.33 -1.79 -4.08
CA LEU A 13 -1.65 -2.39 -2.77
C LEU A 13 -2.54 -1.43 -1.97
N VAL A 14 -3.70 -1.88 -1.51
CA VAL A 14 -4.65 -0.99 -0.81
C VAL A 14 -5.06 -1.56 0.54
N SER A 15 -5.08 -0.71 1.58
CA SER A 15 -5.62 -1.08 2.89
C SER A 15 -7.09 -1.46 2.79
N ARG A 16 -7.44 -2.69 3.19
CA ARG A 16 -8.81 -3.24 3.12
C ARG A 16 -9.87 -2.37 3.81
N CYS A 17 -9.52 -1.67 4.89
CA CYS A 17 -10.46 -0.77 5.56
C CYS A 17 -10.90 0.39 4.65
N LEU A 18 -10.04 0.86 3.73
CA LEU A 18 -10.37 1.91 2.75
C LEU A 18 -11.32 1.43 1.65
N LEU A 19 -11.49 0.11 1.53
CA LEU A 19 -12.39 -0.54 0.56
C LEU A 19 -13.73 -0.95 1.21
N GLY A 20 -13.99 -0.51 2.46
CA GLY A 20 -15.22 -0.81 3.17
C GLY A 20 -15.24 -2.16 3.92
N HIS A 21 -14.12 -2.88 3.99
CA HIS A 21 -14.07 -4.12 4.76
C HIS A 21 -13.99 -3.87 6.27
N ARG A 22 -14.72 -4.69 7.05
CA ARG A 22 -14.76 -4.66 8.52
C ARG A 22 -13.51 -5.30 9.13
N VAL A 23 -12.37 -4.64 8.99
CA VAL A 23 -11.06 -5.12 9.47
C VAL A 23 -10.35 -4.16 10.42
N ARG A 24 -10.97 -3.01 10.73
CA ARG A 24 -10.46 -2.07 11.75
C ARG A 24 -10.44 -2.72 13.13
N TYR A 25 -9.63 -2.19 14.03
CA TYR A 25 -9.52 -2.72 15.40
C TYR A 25 -10.87 -2.74 16.15
N ASP A 26 -11.73 -1.75 15.88
CA ASP A 26 -13.08 -1.61 16.42
C ASP A 26 -14.16 -2.36 15.60
N GLY A 27 -13.79 -3.04 14.52
CA GLY A 27 -14.73 -3.67 13.58
C GLY A 27 -15.57 -2.67 12.77
N GLY A 28 -15.22 -1.39 12.81
CA GLY A 28 -15.88 -0.33 12.05
C GLY A 28 -15.62 -0.43 10.55
N VAL A 29 -16.44 0.31 9.80
CA VAL A 29 -16.34 0.47 8.34
C VAL A 29 -15.89 1.89 8.04
N GLN A 30 -15.17 2.07 6.94
CA GLN A 30 -14.90 3.38 6.37
C GLN A 30 -15.56 3.45 5.00
N ASP A 31 -16.05 4.64 4.65
CA ASP A 31 -16.70 4.85 3.36
C ASP A 31 -15.72 4.59 2.22
N ARG A 32 -16.24 3.98 1.16
CA ARG A 32 -15.46 3.62 -0.02
C ARG A 32 -15.16 4.90 -0.80
N LEU A 33 -13.89 5.09 -1.14
CA LEU A 33 -13.44 6.22 -1.94
C LEU A 33 -13.62 5.90 -3.42
N GLU A 34 -14.17 6.84 -4.19
CA GLU A 34 -14.55 6.62 -5.60
C GLU A 34 -13.38 6.13 -6.46
N LEU A 35 -12.20 6.74 -6.30
CA LEU A 35 -11.00 6.35 -7.02
C LEU A 35 -10.57 4.91 -6.72
N LEU A 36 -10.67 4.48 -5.46
CA LEU A 36 -10.35 3.11 -5.09
C LEU A 36 -11.39 2.13 -5.66
N ALA A 37 -12.66 2.54 -5.73
CA ALA A 37 -13.71 1.76 -6.35
C ALA A 37 -13.48 1.56 -7.86
N ALA A 38 -12.99 2.60 -8.55
CA ALA A 38 -12.60 2.52 -9.96
C ALA A 38 -11.45 1.54 -10.16
N TRP A 39 -10.37 1.65 -9.37
CA TRP A 39 -9.24 0.71 -9.45
C TRP A 39 -9.63 -0.74 -9.13
N GLU A 40 -10.61 -0.97 -8.24
CA GLU A 40 -11.16 -2.30 -7.99
C GLU A 40 -11.91 -2.84 -9.21
N ALA A 41 -12.73 -2.01 -9.87
CA ALA A 41 -13.44 -2.39 -11.09
C ALA A 41 -12.48 -2.69 -12.25
N GLU A 42 -11.34 -2.00 -12.31
CA GLU A 42 -10.24 -2.25 -13.25
C GLU A 42 -9.41 -3.51 -12.90
N GLY A 43 -9.66 -4.15 -11.76
CA GLY A 43 -8.90 -5.32 -11.30
C GLY A 43 -7.47 -5.02 -10.84
N ARG A 44 -7.17 -3.75 -10.51
CA ARG A 44 -5.82 -3.28 -10.16
C ARG A 44 -5.50 -3.40 -8.68
N VAL A 45 -6.52 -3.50 -7.84
CA VAL A 45 -6.36 -3.50 -6.39
C VAL A 45 -5.92 -4.87 -5.87
N VAL A 46 -4.83 -4.87 -5.11
CA VAL A 46 -4.44 -5.98 -4.24
C VAL A 46 -4.79 -5.58 -2.81
N PRO A 47 -5.88 -6.12 -2.23
CA PRO A 47 -6.37 -5.70 -0.93
C PRO A 47 -5.59 -6.35 0.22
N VAL A 48 -5.12 -5.55 1.18
CA VAL A 48 -4.36 -6.03 2.35
C VAL A 48 -4.85 -5.45 3.67
N CYS A 49 -4.90 -6.26 4.73
CA CYS A 49 -4.96 -5.78 6.11
C CYS A 49 -3.80 -6.44 6.86
N PRO A 50 -2.68 -5.73 7.06
CA PRO A 50 -1.48 -6.38 7.58
C PRO A 50 -1.71 -6.94 9.00
N GLU A 51 -2.48 -6.22 9.83
CA GLU A 51 -2.81 -6.64 11.20
C GLU A 51 -3.58 -7.97 11.22
N VAL A 52 -4.63 -8.11 10.40
CA VAL A 52 -5.44 -9.34 10.34
C VAL A 52 -4.68 -10.48 9.66
N GLN A 53 -3.98 -10.20 8.57
CA GLN A 53 -3.20 -11.21 7.85
C GLN A 53 -1.98 -11.67 8.66
N GLY A 54 -1.47 -10.82 9.54
CA GLY A 54 -0.46 -11.17 10.54
C GLY A 54 -1.00 -11.97 11.73
N GLY A 55 -2.32 -12.19 11.82
CA GLY A 55 -2.94 -13.07 12.80
C GLY A 55 -3.74 -12.37 13.91
N LEU A 56 -3.90 -11.04 13.89
CA LEU A 56 -4.76 -10.37 14.88
C LEU A 56 -6.26 -10.55 14.54
N PRO A 57 -7.14 -10.66 15.54
CA PRO A 57 -8.57 -10.78 15.32
C PRO A 57 -9.20 -9.44 14.89
N THR A 58 -10.49 -9.49 14.55
CA THR A 58 -11.36 -8.32 14.45
C THR A 58 -12.64 -8.58 15.24
N PRO A 59 -13.00 -7.78 16.26
CA PRO A 59 -12.24 -6.65 16.80
C PRO A 59 -10.96 -7.09 17.54
N ARG A 60 -10.09 -6.13 17.87
CA ARG A 60 -8.84 -6.30 18.64
C ARG A 60 -8.54 -5.06 19.48
N PRO A 61 -7.74 -5.18 20.57
CA PRO A 61 -7.31 -4.02 21.34
C PRO A 61 -6.58 -2.99 20.48
N ARG A 62 -6.73 -1.70 20.82
CA ARG A 62 -5.91 -0.64 20.21
C ARG A 62 -4.44 -0.88 20.53
N ALA A 63 -3.58 -0.65 19.55
CA ALA A 63 -2.14 -0.77 19.69
C ALA A 63 -1.42 0.44 19.10
N GLU A 64 -0.28 0.79 19.66
CA GLU A 64 0.56 1.91 19.27
C GLU A 64 2.04 1.52 19.39
N ILE A 65 2.91 2.28 18.72
CA ILE A 65 4.36 2.13 18.79
C ILE A 65 4.87 3.30 19.63
N PRO A 66 5.62 3.08 20.72
CA PRO A 66 6.27 4.18 21.42
C PRO A 66 7.09 5.05 20.47
N GLY A 67 6.78 6.35 20.42
CA GLY A 67 7.37 7.31 19.49
C GLY A 67 6.92 7.19 18.02
N GLY A 68 6.01 6.27 17.69
CA GLY A 68 5.36 6.18 16.38
C GLY A 68 6.24 5.69 15.22
N GLN A 69 7.36 5.00 15.50
CA GLN A 69 8.36 4.65 14.49
C GLN A 69 8.36 3.16 14.10
N GLY A 70 7.58 2.79 13.09
CA GLY A 70 7.52 1.43 12.54
C GLY A 70 8.86 0.89 12.03
N ALA A 71 9.73 1.76 11.50
CA ALA A 71 11.08 1.38 11.11
C ALA A 71 11.90 0.81 12.28
N ARG A 72 11.76 1.37 13.50
CA ARG A 72 12.46 0.86 14.69
C ARG A 72 11.96 -0.53 15.10
N VAL A 73 10.69 -0.82 14.88
CA VAL A 73 10.13 -2.16 15.11
C VAL A 73 10.74 -3.17 14.14
N LEU A 74 10.90 -2.81 12.86
CA LEU A 74 11.58 -3.65 11.87
C LEU A 74 13.04 -3.93 12.25
N ASP A 75 13.71 -2.98 12.89
CA ASP A 75 15.09 -3.11 13.35
C ASP A 75 15.22 -3.81 14.72
N GLY A 76 14.10 -4.25 15.32
CA GLY A 76 14.06 -4.88 16.63
C GLY A 76 14.35 -3.93 17.81
N ALA A 77 14.31 -2.62 17.57
CA ALA A 77 14.63 -1.57 18.52
C ALA A 77 13.40 -0.97 19.22
N GLU A 78 12.19 -1.40 18.85
CA GLU A 78 10.94 -0.98 19.46
C GLU A 78 9.87 -2.08 19.35
N ARG A 79 8.84 -2.01 20.18
CA ARG A 79 7.70 -2.95 20.17
C ARG A 79 6.40 -2.27 19.77
N VAL A 80 5.45 -3.07 19.30
CA VAL A 80 4.06 -2.65 19.16
C VAL A 80 3.30 -3.11 20.40
N LEU A 81 2.76 -2.17 21.16
CA LEU A 81 2.09 -2.47 22.42
C LEU A 81 0.61 -2.18 22.33
N THR A 82 -0.22 -3.00 22.96
CA THR A 82 -1.63 -2.64 23.20
C THR A 82 -1.74 -1.62 24.32
N HIS A 83 -2.90 -0.99 24.45
CA HIS A 83 -3.17 -0.10 25.58
C HIS A 83 -3.18 -0.77 26.95
N GLU A 84 -3.27 -2.09 26.98
CA GLU A 84 -3.16 -2.92 28.19
C GLU A 84 -1.70 -3.33 28.47
N GLY A 85 -0.76 -2.91 27.62
CA GLY A 85 0.66 -3.22 27.73
C GLY A 85 1.09 -4.55 27.11
N ALA A 86 0.20 -5.26 26.41
CA ALA A 86 0.55 -6.51 25.77
C ALA A 86 1.41 -6.27 24.52
N ASP A 87 2.48 -7.06 24.36
CA ASP A 87 3.32 -7.02 23.17
C ASP A 87 2.66 -7.79 22.03
N VAL A 88 2.34 -7.08 20.96
CA VAL A 88 1.73 -7.62 19.73
C VAL A 88 2.65 -7.45 18.52
N THR A 89 3.95 -7.28 18.73
CA THR A 89 4.92 -7.02 17.66
C THR A 89 4.94 -8.10 16.58
N GLY A 90 4.82 -9.39 16.98
CA GLY A 90 4.88 -10.53 16.05
C GLY A 90 3.90 -10.43 14.88
N PRO A 91 2.58 -10.28 15.14
CA PRO A 91 1.60 -10.06 14.08
C PRO A 91 1.86 -8.86 13.18
N TYR A 92 2.41 -7.75 13.70
CA TYR A 92 2.73 -6.58 12.88
C TYR A 92 3.91 -6.84 11.93
N LEU A 93 4.93 -7.56 12.40
CA LEU A 93 6.06 -7.99 11.56
C LEU A 93 5.61 -8.97 10.47
N GLU A 94 4.76 -9.94 10.83
CA GLU A 94 4.22 -10.90 9.87
C GLU A 94 3.33 -10.21 8.82
N GLY A 95 2.48 -9.28 9.25
CA GLY A 95 1.69 -8.45 8.35
C GLY A 95 2.56 -7.66 7.36
N ALA A 96 3.66 -7.06 7.84
CA ALA A 96 4.61 -6.35 6.99
C ALA A 96 5.31 -7.29 5.99
N ARG A 97 5.69 -8.50 6.41
CA ARG A 97 6.25 -9.54 5.54
C ARG A 97 5.27 -9.91 4.42
N ILE A 98 4.00 -10.13 4.74
CA ILE A 98 2.94 -10.43 3.77
C ILE A 98 2.75 -9.28 2.78
N CYS A 99 2.79 -8.03 3.23
CA CYS A 99 2.77 -6.86 2.35
C CYS A 99 3.90 -6.89 1.31
N LEU A 100 5.12 -7.21 1.74
CA LEU A 100 6.28 -7.32 0.85
C LEU A 100 6.11 -8.46 -0.16
N GLU A 101 5.61 -9.62 0.27
CA GLU A 101 5.36 -10.75 -0.62
C GLU A 101 4.31 -10.42 -1.69
N LEU A 102 3.21 -9.77 -1.30
CA LEU A 102 2.19 -9.31 -2.23
C LEU A 102 2.76 -8.27 -3.19
N ALA A 103 3.55 -7.32 -2.69
CA ALA A 103 4.17 -6.30 -3.53
C ALA A 103 5.12 -6.92 -4.56
N ALA A 104 5.98 -7.86 -4.15
CA ALA A 104 6.89 -8.55 -5.05
C ALA A 104 6.13 -9.41 -6.08
N ARG A 105 5.17 -10.24 -5.63
CA ARG A 105 4.39 -11.13 -6.50
C ARG A 105 3.65 -10.38 -7.61
N HIS A 106 3.11 -9.20 -7.27
CA HIS A 106 2.32 -8.39 -8.21
C HIS A 106 3.10 -7.22 -8.81
N ARG A 107 4.42 -7.14 -8.58
CA ARG A 107 5.30 -6.05 -9.04
C ARG A 107 4.77 -4.65 -8.66
N ILE A 108 4.18 -4.54 -7.47
CA ILE A 108 3.57 -3.30 -7.00
C ILE A 108 4.65 -2.27 -6.65
N ARG A 109 4.47 -1.05 -7.15
CA ARG A 109 5.34 0.11 -6.88
C ARG A 109 4.63 1.25 -6.16
N VAL A 110 3.31 1.17 -6.02
CA VAL A 110 2.45 2.16 -5.35
C VAL A 110 1.54 1.44 -4.34
N ALA A 111 1.43 1.98 -3.13
CA ALA A 111 0.50 1.52 -2.12
C ALA A 111 -0.31 2.70 -1.54
N VAL A 112 -1.61 2.47 -1.32
CA VAL A 112 -2.50 3.41 -0.61
C VAL A 112 -2.92 2.78 0.71
N LEU A 113 -2.36 3.28 1.80
CA LEU A 113 -2.50 2.69 3.13
C LEU A 113 -3.19 3.66 4.10
N LYS A 114 -3.94 3.10 5.05
CA LYS A 114 -4.71 3.88 6.01
C LYS A 114 -3.80 4.75 6.89
N ALA A 115 -4.04 6.07 6.88
CA ALA A 115 -3.30 7.03 7.69
C ALA A 115 -3.36 6.70 9.19
N ARG A 116 -2.27 7.03 9.90
CA ARG A 116 -2.10 6.98 11.37
C ARG A 116 -2.11 5.59 12.03
N SER A 117 -2.37 4.52 11.29
CA SER A 117 -2.32 3.16 11.86
C SER A 117 -0.87 2.77 12.22
N PRO A 118 -0.65 2.06 13.34
CA PRO A 118 0.67 1.49 13.70
C PRO A 118 1.21 0.49 12.67
N SER A 119 0.38 0.00 11.75
CA SER A 119 0.82 -0.80 10.61
C SER A 119 0.92 0.02 9.33
N CYS A 120 -0.13 0.79 9.01
CA CYS A 120 -0.36 1.35 7.68
C CYS A 120 -0.02 2.84 7.55
N GLY A 121 0.11 3.57 8.67
CA GLY A 121 0.35 5.02 8.65
C GLY A 121 1.67 5.36 7.95
N ASN A 122 1.71 6.48 7.23
CA ASN A 122 2.84 6.83 6.37
C ASN A 122 3.41 8.25 6.63
N ARG A 123 2.71 9.11 7.37
CA ARG A 123 3.15 10.49 7.66
C ARG A 123 3.16 10.79 9.16
N GLU A 124 2.08 10.37 9.81
CA GLU A 124 1.86 10.52 11.24
C GLU A 124 1.54 9.16 11.85
N ALA A 125 1.86 9.02 13.12
CA ALA A 125 1.45 7.91 13.98
C ALA A 125 1.06 8.47 15.37
N TYR A 126 0.45 7.64 16.20
CA TYR A 126 0.28 7.96 17.62
C TYR A 126 1.58 7.73 18.38
N ASP A 127 1.79 8.50 19.45
CA ASP A 127 3.07 8.54 20.19
C ASP A 127 3.30 7.35 21.14
N GLY A 128 2.32 6.45 21.30
CA GLY A 128 2.42 5.29 22.19
C GLY A 128 1.91 5.53 23.61
N THR A 129 1.44 6.75 23.92
CA THR A 129 0.87 7.08 25.23
C THR A 129 -0.62 6.79 25.32
N PHE A 130 -1.28 6.45 24.21
CA PHE A 130 -2.73 6.27 24.11
C PHE A 130 -3.55 7.50 24.53
N THR A 131 -2.96 8.71 24.48
CA THR A 131 -3.64 9.98 24.74
C THR A 131 -4.26 10.59 23.47
N GLY A 132 -4.03 9.98 22.31
CA GLY A 132 -4.42 10.52 21.01
C GLY A 132 -3.41 11.52 20.42
N THR A 133 -2.29 11.75 21.11
CA THR A 133 -1.19 12.60 20.64
C THR A 133 -0.54 12.01 19.39
N ARG A 134 -0.33 12.86 18.38
CA ARG A 134 0.25 12.47 17.09
C ARG A 134 1.67 12.99 16.98
N VAL A 135 2.50 12.18 16.32
CA VAL A 135 3.90 12.49 16.00
C VAL A 135 4.18 12.14 14.55
N THR A 136 5.20 12.78 13.97
CA THR A 136 5.74 12.33 12.69
C THR A 136 6.23 10.90 12.83
N GLY A 137 5.76 10.02 11.95
CA GLY A 137 6.04 8.59 12.06
C GLY A 137 5.37 7.79 10.97
N GLU A 138 5.61 6.49 11.00
CA GLU A 138 5.04 5.54 10.05
C GLU A 138 4.81 4.19 10.72
N GLY A 139 3.87 3.42 10.20
CA GLY A 139 3.59 2.07 10.67
C GLY A 139 4.56 1.04 10.10
N VAL A 140 4.56 -0.15 10.72
CA VAL A 140 5.51 -1.23 10.41
C VAL A 140 5.45 -1.67 8.94
N ALA A 141 4.25 -1.87 8.39
CA ALA A 141 4.09 -2.30 6.99
C ALA A 141 4.42 -1.18 6.00
N ALA A 142 4.06 0.07 6.32
CA ALA A 142 4.43 1.23 5.50
C ALA A 142 5.95 1.41 5.42
N ALA A 143 6.65 1.32 6.55
CA ALA A 143 8.11 1.37 6.63
C ALA A 143 8.76 0.26 5.79
N ALA A 144 8.26 -0.98 5.91
CA ALA A 144 8.78 -2.13 5.17
C ALA A 144 8.64 -1.92 3.66
N LEU A 145 7.45 -1.52 3.19
CA LEU A 145 7.18 -1.24 1.78
C LEU A 145 8.07 -0.12 1.23
N ARG A 146 8.27 0.95 2.00
CA ARG A 146 9.18 2.05 1.62
C ARG A 146 10.63 1.59 1.49
N ARG A 147 11.12 0.79 2.44
CA ARG A 147 12.47 0.18 2.36
C ARG A 147 12.63 -0.68 1.10
N ALA A 148 11.56 -1.30 0.63
CA ALA A 148 11.52 -2.07 -0.62
C ALA A 148 11.31 -1.22 -1.89
N GLY A 149 11.30 0.11 -1.79
CA GLY A 149 11.16 1.01 -2.95
C GLY A 149 9.72 1.15 -3.47
N VAL A 150 8.72 0.83 -2.65
CA VAL A 150 7.29 1.11 -2.92
C VAL A 150 6.96 2.52 -2.43
N ARG A 151 6.29 3.31 -3.28
CA ARG A 151 5.76 4.62 -2.91
C ARG A 151 4.48 4.44 -2.09
N VAL A 152 4.46 4.92 -0.85
CA VAL A 152 3.34 4.75 0.08
C VAL A 152 2.62 6.08 0.32
N PHE A 153 1.35 6.11 -0.05
CA PHE A 153 0.40 7.21 0.10
C PHE A 153 -0.70 6.83 1.09
N ASN A 154 -1.45 7.81 1.59
CA ASN A 154 -2.66 7.58 2.37
C ASN A 154 -3.93 8.12 1.67
N GLU A 155 -5.08 7.98 2.33
CA GLU A 155 -6.37 8.42 1.80
C GLU A 155 -6.49 9.93 1.55
N ASP A 156 -5.60 10.75 2.11
CA ASP A 156 -5.52 12.20 1.88
C ASP A 156 -4.56 12.55 0.72
N GLU A 157 -3.90 11.55 0.13
CA GLU A 157 -2.88 11.70 -0.93
C GLU A 157 -3.29 10.99 -2.24
N LEU A 158 -4.60 10.77 -2.47
CA LEU A 158 -5.10 9.98 -3.59
C LEU A 158 -4.71 10.51 -4.97
N ASP A 159 -4.75 11.83 -5.20
CA ASP A 159 -4.35 12.43 -6.47
C ASP A 159 -2.88 12.15 -6.80
N ALA A 160 -2.02 12.26 -5.78
CA ALA A 160 -0.60 11.94 -5.92
C ALA A 160 -0.37 10.45 -6.15
N ALA A 161 -1.15 9.58 -5.50
CA ALA A 161 -1.11 8.14 -5.74
C ALA A 161 -1.54 7.79 -7.17
N HIS A 162 -2.58 8.46 -7.69
CA HIS A 162 -3.05 8.27 -9.06
C HIS A 162 -2.04 8.72 -10.10
N ALA A 163 -1.48 9.92 -9.96
CA ALA A 163 -0.41 10.40 -10.83
C ALA A 163 0.81 9.48 -10.81
N ALA A 164 1.17 8.96 -9.63
CA ALA A 164 2.28 8.01 -9.49
C ALA A 164 2.01 6.68 -10.22
N LEU A 165 0.78 6.20 -10.20
CA LEU A 165 0.38 4.95 -10.84
C LEU A 165 0.27 5.11 -12.36
N ALA A 166 -0.32 6.22 -12.83
CA ALA A 166 -0.41 6.55 -14.26
C ALA A 166 0.98 6.68 -14.91
N ALA A 167 1.92 7.35 -14.24
CA ALA A 167 3.29 7.46 -14.75
C ALA A 167 3.99 6.11 -14.92
N LEU A 168 3.64 5.09 -14.13
CA LEU A 168 4.16 3.73 -14.31
C LEU A 168 3.54 3.06 -15.54
N ASP A 169 2.24 3.22 -15.74
CA ASP A 169 1.53 2.69 -16.91
C ASP A 169 2.09 3.30 -18.22
N ASP A 170 2.32 4.62 -18.22
CA ASP A 170 2.89 5.34 -19.37
C ASP A 170 4.31 4.88 -19.72
N ALA A 171 5.14 4.60 -18.70
CA ALA A 171 6.50 4.10 -18.92
C ALA A 171 6.51 2.74 -19.63
N VAL A 172 5.58 1.84 -19.27
CA VAL A 172 5.46 0.53 -19.92
C VAL A 172 4.91 0.66 -21.35
N ALA A 173 4.00 1.61 -21.58
CA ALA A 173 3.50 1.89 -22.93
C ALA A 173 4.62 2.43 -23.85
N ALA A 174 5.51 3.27 -23.34
CA ALA A 174 6.66 3.79 -24.07
C ALA A 174 7.70 2.70 -24.39
N ASP A 175 7.98 1.80 -23.45
CA ASP A 175 8.93 0.69 -23.65
C ASP A 175 8.40 -0.42 -24.58
N GLY A 176 7.08 -0.50 -24.76
CA GLY A 176 6.41 -1.46 -25.64
C GLY A 176 6.07 -0.95 -27.04
N ALA A 177 6.36 0.31 -27.36
CA ALA A 177 6.11 0.87 -28.69
C ALA A 177 7.06 0.21 -29.72
N PRO A 178 6.56 -0.34 -30.84
CA PRO A 178 7.46 -0.79 -31.91
C PRO A 178 8.25 0.42 -32.39
N ALA A 179 9.58 0.28 -32.48
CA ALA A 179 10.42 1.26 -33.15
C ALA A 179 9.81 1.53 -34.53
N SER A 180 9.23 2.72 -34.71
CA SER A 180 8.75 3.16 -36.02
C SER A 180 9.96 3.22 -36.94
N GLY A 181 10.15 2.16 -37.72
CA GLY A 181 11.08 2.14 -38.83
C GLY A 181 10.58 3.13 -39.87
N ASP A 182 11.04 4.36 -39.76
CA ASP A 182 10.76 5.42 -40.71
C ASP A 182 11.61 5.21 -41.97
N ALA A 183 10.87 5.05 -43.08
CA ALA A 183 11.16 5.41 -44.46
C ALA A 183 12.43 4.89 -45.19
N CYS A 184 12.20 4.18 -46.30
CA CYS A 184 12.64 4.69 -47.60
C CYS A 184 11.71 4.17 -48.72
N ASP A 185 10.74 5.00 -49.05
CA ASP A 185 10.08 5.04 -50.35
C ASP A 185 11.16 5.45 -51.38
N LEU A 186 11.64 4.49 -52.18
CA LEU A 186 12.40 4.77 -53.40
C LEU A 186 11.46 4.45 -54.56
N GLY A 187 10.92 5.53 -55.10
CA GLY A 187 10.03 5.54 -56.24
C GLY A 187 10.65 4.94 -57.50
N ASP A 188 9.70 4.44 -58.29
CA ASP A 188 9.70 4.20 -59.73
C ASP A 188 10.75 4.98 -60.56
N ALA A 189 11.55 4.25 -61.33
CA ALA A 189 12.21 4.75 -62.54
C ALA A 189 12.61 3.59 -63.48
N ALA A 190 11.73 3.30 -64.45
CA ALA A 190 12.03 3.00 -65.84
C ALA A 190 13.14 1.97 -66.20
N ARG A 191 12.73 0.79 -66.70
CA ARG A 191 12.92 0.31 -68.09
C ARG A 191 12.46 -1.13 -68.27
#